data_AF-A0A8H7F7I1-F1
#
_entry.id   AF-A0A8H7F7I1-F1
#
_cell.length_a   1.000
_cell.length_b   1.000
_cell.length_c   1.000
_cell.angle_alpha   90.00
_cell.angle_beta   90.00
_cell.angle_gamma   90.00
#
_symmetry.space_group_name_H-M   'P 1'
#
loop_
_entity.id
_entity.type
_entity.pdbx_description
1 polymer ?
#
loop_
_entity_poly.entity_id
_entity_poly.type
_entity_poly.pdbx_seq_one_letter_code
_entity_poly.pdbx_strand_id
1 'polypeptide(L)'
;MEAPFRFGLMRFYFHMAAYKTTRAHLASFITLLLVQVSVQAACDTYTVSGIPGGFTRRLFADFSNVSPGGDAASLLSSFGIGISSDTVRSTPIPRTSVPSNIALGNGALNLKVSRYSGSGAVQSAEMVTRDTFKFASVRTSMKSSKTPGVVEGNFFYLNDNQEIDWETLTSTISTSSQCVPAGIWATNQRAFAGAPATDATIPFTFDPTADFHEYRIDWSSDATAFYIDGQRKARFTQNVPTQAGHWIWNVWSSGDPCWSNGPPTADSITQIRSIEMFTGWTSTVSGNVCSA
;
A
#
# COMPACT_ATOMS: atom_id res chain seq x y z
N MET A 1 -24.94 2.53 1.70
CA MET A 1 -25.02 2.56 3.18
C MET A 1 -23.62 2.90 3.65
N GLU A 2 -23.37 4.15 4.02
CA GLU A 2 -22.03 4.62 4.41
C GLU A 2 -21.73 4.27 5.87
N ALA A 3 -20.56 3.71 6.15
CA ALA A 3 -20.02 3.56 7.49
C ALA A 3 -18.80 4.49 7.66
N PRO A 4 -18.76 5.40 8.64
CA PRO A 4 -17.60 6.26 8.90
C PRO A 4 -16.58 5.52 9.78
N PHE A 5 -15.30 5.56 9.43
CA PHE A 5 -14.22 4.96 10.23
C PHE A 5 -13.37 6.07 10.88
N ARG A 6 -13.36 6.12 12.22
CA ARG A 6 -12.50 7.03 12.98
C ARG A 6 -11.27 6.30 13.51
N PHE A 7 -10.08 6.87 13.30
CA PHE A 7 -8.86 6.52 14.04
C PHE A 7 -8.16 7.74 14.64
N GLY A 8 -7.68 7.57 15.88
CA GLY A 8 -6.86 8.53 16.61
C GLY A 8 -5.41 8.07 16.68
N LEU A 9 -4.46 8.96 16.41
CA LEU A 9 -3.02 8.71 16.50
C LEU A 9 -2.44 9.26 17.81
N MET A 10 -1.47 8.56 18.41
CA MET A 10 -0.53 9.17 19.37
C MET A 10 0.89 8.58 19.26
N ARG A 11 1.89 9.46 19.44
CA ARG A 11 3.33 9.32 19.15
C ARG A 11 4.10 8.37 20.09
N PHE A 12 5.18 7.76 19.57
CA PHE A 12 6.24 7.10 20.34
C PHE A 12 7.61 7.76 20.13
N TYR A 13 8.41 7.84 21.21
CA TYR A 13 9.83 8.22 21.23
C TYR A 13 10.70 6.97 21.43
N PHE A 14 11.86 6.89 20.75
CA PHE A 14 12.88 5.85 20.97
C PHE A 14 14.26 6.44 21.33
N HIS A 15 14.94 5.79 22.27
CA HIS A 15 16.34 6.01 22.64
C HIS A 15 17.24 4.98 21.95
N MET A 16 18.35 5.42 21.34
CA MET A 16 19.39 4.55 20.79
C MET A 16 20.52 4.32 21.81
N ALA A 17 21.00 3.08 21.91
CA ALA A 17 22.28 2.75 22.55
C ALA A 17 23.25 2.20 21.50
N ALA A 18 24.46 2.74 21.47
CA ALA A 18 25.52 2.40 20.53
C ALA A 18 26.43 1.28 21.07
N TYR A 19 26.84 0.35 20.20
CA TYR A 19 27.87 -0.66 20.48
C TYR A 19 29.21 -0.30 19.85
N LYS A 20 30.30 -0.46 20.62
CA LYS A 20 31.70 -0.25 20.21
C LYS A 20 32.28 -1.51 19.56
N THR A 21 32.94 -1.34 18.43
CA THR A 21 33.75 -2.35 17.72
C THR A 21 35.21 -2.32 18.17
N THR A 22 35.86 -3.47 18.22
CA THR A 22 37.33 -3.61 18.31
C THR A 22 37.85 -4.36 17.09
N ARG A 23 38.94 -3.83 16.50
CA ARG A 23 39.64 -4.35 15.31
C ARG A 23 40.67 -5.40 15.70
N ALA A 24 40.85 -6.40 14.84
CA ALA A 24 42.10 -7.15 14.70
C ALA A 24 42.48 -7.21 13.22
N HIS A 25 43.75 -6.90 12.93
CA HIS A 25 44.35 -6.86 11.60
C HIS A 25 44.94 -8.22 11.24
N LEU A 26 44.64 -8.74 10.04
CA LEU A 26 45.49 -9.69 9.33
C LEU A 26 45.52 -9.30 7.84
N ALA A 27 46.73 -9.08 7.31
CA ALA A 27 46.95 -8.72 5.91
C ALA A 27 46.86 -9.98 5.04
N SER A 28 46.05 -9.93 3.98
CA SER A 28 46.01 -10.93 2.92
C SER A 28 45.98 -10.22 1.57
N PHE A 29 46.88 -10.61 0.67
CA PHE A 29 46.98 -10.07 -0.68
C PHE A 29 45.78 -10.55 -1.52
N ILE A 30 44.82 -9.66 -1.77
CA ILE A 30 43.67 -9.91 -2.65
C ILE A 30 43.88 -9.13 -3.95
N THR A 31 43.92 -9.86 -5.07
CA THR A 31 43.88 -9.29 -6.41
C THR A 31 42.56 -8.53 -6.58
N LEU A 32 42.63 -7.21 -6.66
CA LEU A 32 41.48 -6.32 -6.74
C LEU A 32 40.85 -6.42 -8.14
N LEU A 33 39.81 -7.24 -8.29
CA LEU A 33 38.90 -7.14 -9.44
C LEU A 33 38.14 -5.83 -9.28
N LEU A 34 38.44 -4.83 -10.12
CA LEU A 34 37.70 -3.57 -10.20
C LEU A 34 36.28 -3.88 -10.67
N VAL A 35 35.38 -4.16 -9.72
CA VAL A 35 33.95 -4.04 -9.96
C VAL A 35 33.68 -2.57 -10.19
N GLN A 36 33.41 -2.18 -11.44
CA GLN A 36 32.89 -0.85 -11.74
C GLN A 36 31.50 -0.75 -11.10
N VAL A 37 31.45 -0.26 -9.86
CA VAL A 37 30.21 0.17 -9.23
C VAL A 37 29.80 1.45 -9.96
N SER A 38 28.96 1.32 -10.97
CA SER A 38 28.23 2.46 -11.52
C SER A 38 27.25 2.92 -10.44
N VAL A 39 27.67 3.87 -9.61
CA VAL A 39 26.76 4.59 -8.73
C VAL A 39 25.85 5.39 -9.67
N GLN A 40 24.64 4.90 -9.92
CA GLN A 40 23.65 5.68 -10.64
C GLN A 40 23.47 6.98 -9.86
N ALA A 41 23.77 8.11 -10.49
CA ALA A 41 23.67 9.41 -9.85
C ALA A 41 22.25 9.57 -9.28
N ALA A 42 22.16 9.90 -7.99
CA ALA A 42 20.87 10.15 -7.36
C ALA A 42 20.21 11.35 -8.05
N CYS A 43 18.94 11.21 -8.40
CA CYS A 43 18.18 12.27 -9.04
C CYS A 43 17.77 13.31 -8.00
N ASP A 44 17.87 14.60 -8.35
CA ASP A 44 17.40 15.70 -7.51
C ASP A 44 15.87 15.83 -7.60
N THR A 45 15.33 15.63 -8.82
CA THR A 45 13.89 15.65 -9.08
C THR A 45 13.47 14.46 -9.93
N TYR A 46 12.35 13.83 -9.58
CA TYR A 46 11.68 12.81 -10.36
C TYR A 46 10.42 13.38 -11.01
N THR A 47 10.29 13.28 -12.33
CA THR A 47 9.07 13.65 -13.06
C THR A 47 8.25 12.41 -13.39
N VAL A 48 6.95 12.47 -13.12
CA VAL A 48 5.99 11.41 -13.48
C VAL A 48 5.09 11.96 -14.59
N SER A 49 4.98 11.23 -15.71
CA SER A 49 4.16 11.65 -16.84
C SER A 49 2.71 11.88 -16.41
N GLY A 50 2.17 13.06 -16.73
CA GLY A 50 0.80 13.45 -16.37
C GLY A 50 0.63 14.06 -14.97
N ILE A 51 1.71 14.21 -14.18
CA ILE A 51 1.72 14.94 -12.92
C ILE A 51 2.49 16.26 -13.10
N PRO A 52 1.87 17.44 -12.86
CA PRO A 52 2.59 18.71 -12.87
C PRO A 52 3.65 18.79 -11.76
N GLY A 53 4.80 19.39 -12.06
CA GLY A 53 5.91 19.52 -11.13
C GLY A 53 6.80 18.26 -11.09
N GLY A 54 7.36 17.96 -9.92
CA GLY A 54 8.18 16.77 -9.70
C GLY A 54 8.21 16.35 -8.23
N PHE A 55 8.94 15.29 -7.94
CA PHE A 55 9.11 14.72 -6.60
C PHE A 55 10.57 14.73 -6.20
N THR A 56 10.86 15.03 -4.93
CA THR A 56 12.22 15.09 -4.40
C THR A 56 12.64 13.81 -3.67
N ARG A 57 11.72 12.88 -3.47
CA ARG A 57 11.95 11.62 -2.78
C ARG A 57 11.46 10.46 -3.60
N ARG A 58 12.31 9.42 -3.70
CA ARG A 58 11.96 8.10 -4.21
C ARG A 58 12.22 7.07 -3.12
N LEU A 59 11.25 6.20 -2.90
CA LEU A 59 11.39 4.99 -2.09
C LEU A 59 11.13 3.80 -3.00
N PHE A 60 11.96 2.77 -2.88
CA PHE A 60 11.74 1.48 -3.53
C PHE A 60 11.97 0.36 -2.51
N ALA A 61 10.88 -0.29 -2.10
CA ALA A 61 10.91 -1.47 -1.26
C ALA A 61 10.74 -2.71 -2.15
N ASP A 62 11.79 -3.52 -2.23
CA ASP A 62 11.82 -4.76 -3.01
C ASP A 62 11.81 -5.98 -2.08
N PHE A 63 10.76 -6.80 -2.21
CA PHE A 63 10.60 -8.03 -1.44
C PHE A 63 10.91 -9.29 -2.25
N SER A 64 11.35 -9.17 -3.51
CA SER A 64 11.59 -10.32 -4.40
C SER A 64 12.66 -11.29 -3.90
N ASN A 65 13.56 -10.83 -3.02
CA ASN A 65 14.65 -11.63 -2.45
C ASN A 65 14.45 -11.99 -0.97
N VAL A 66 13.28 -11.71 -0.38
CA VAL A 66 13.01 -12.07 1.02
C VAL A 66 12.69 -13.56 1.16
N SER A 67 12.91 -14.09 2.36
CA SER A 67 12.62 -15.48 2.70
C SER A 67 11.79 -15.58 3.99
N PRO A 68 11.01 -16.67 4.17
CA PRO A 68 10.25 -16.88 5.39
C PRO A 68 11.10 -16.87 6.66
N GLY A 69 10.51 -16.38 7.76
CA GLY A 69 11.13 -16.33 9.08
C GLY A 69 11.97 -15.08 9.36
N GLY A 70 12.17 -14.20 8.38
CA GLY A 70 12.80 -12.90 8.62
C GLY A 70 11.89 -11.89 9.32
N ASP A 71 12.49 -10.84 9.87
CA ASP A 71 11.80 -9.78 10.60
C ASP A 71 11.16 -8.76 9.64
N ALA A 72 9.87 -8.96 9.33
CA ALA A 72 9.11 -8.08 8.46
C ALA A 72 8.96 -6.66 9.04
N ALA A 73 8.85 -6.51 10.36
CA ALA A 73 8.67 -5.21 11.00
C ALA A 73 9.92 -4.35 10.88
N SER A 74 11.10 -4.93 11.14
CA SER A 74 12.38 -4.24 10.95
C SER A 74 12.63 -3.89 9.49
N LEU A 75 12.32 -4.80 8.56
CA LEU A 75 12.48 -4.53 7.13
C LEU A 75 11.57 -3.38 6.67
N LEU A 76 10.27 -3.42 6.98
CA LEU A 76 9.34 -2.34 6.66
C LEU A 76 9.75 -1.01 7.31
N SER A 77 10.22 -1.05 8.55
CA SER A 77 10.66 0.16 9.24
C SER A 77 11.89 0.79 8.58
N SER A 78 12.75 0.01 7.91
CA SER A 78 13.88 0.54 7.12
C SER A 78 13.43 1.36 5.90
N PHE A 79 12.20 1.11 5.43
CA PHE A 79 11.53 1.90 4.39
C PHE A 79 10.61 2.99 4.99
N GLY A 80 10.64 3.23 6.30
CA GLY A 80 9.73 4.19 6.92
C GLY A 80 8.26 3.75 6.89
N ILE A 81 8.00 2.45 6.82
CA ILE A 81 6.66 1.86 6.89
C ILE A 81 6.50 1.16 8.25
N GLY A 82 5.41 1.44 8.96
CA GLY A 82 5.02 0.78 10.20
C GLY A 82 3.94 -0.28 9.97
N ILE A 83 3.72 -1.13 10.97
CA ILE A 83 2.63 -2.11 11.00
C ILE A 83 1.63 -1.66 12.06
N SER A 84 0.35 -1.57 11.70
CA SER A 84 -0.73 -1.21 12.62
C SER A 84 -1.09 -2.39 13.53
N SER A 85 -1.57 -2.10 14.75
CA SER A 85 -2.04 -3.10 15.71
C SER A 85 -3.45 -2.80 16.25
N ASP A 86 -4.17 -1.92 15.57
CA ASP A 86 -5.41 -1.35 16.09
C ASP A 86 -6.65 -2.16 15.73
N THR A 87 -7.67 -2.04 16.57
CA THR A 87 -9.01 -2.58 16.29
C THR A 87 -9.88 -1.50 15.66
N VAL A 88 -10.39 -1.80 14.48
CA VAL A 88 -11.36 -1.02 13.75
C VAL A 88 -12.76 -1.55 14.05
N ARG A 89 -13.65 -0.68 14.53
CA ARG A 89 -15.08 -1.03 14.64
C ARG A 89 -15.71 -1.00 13.26
N SER A 90 -16.10 -2.16 12.75
CA SER A 90 -16.87 -2.33 11.52
C SER A 90 -18.13 -3.15 11.77
N THR A 91 -19.09 -3.02 10.85
CA THR A 91 -20.32 -3.81 10.82
C THR A 91 -20.22 -4.83 9.68
N PRO A 92 -20.74 -6.06 9.86
CA PRO A 92 -21.26 -6.64 11.10
C PRO A 92 -20.19 -7.01 12.14
N ILE A 93 -18.96 -7.28 11.71
CA ILE A 93 -17.89 -7.80 12.57
C ILE A 93 -16.75 -6.78 12.62
N PRO A 94 -16.20 -6.45 13.81
CA PRO A 94 -15.02 -5.61 13.92
C PRO A 94 -13.79 -6.33 13.34
N ARG A 95 -12.75 -5.57 13.01
CA ARG A 95 -11.49 -6.11 12.51
C ARG A 95 -10.32 -5.59 13.33
N THR A 96 -9.29 -6.40 13.51
CA THR A 96 -8.09 -6.01 14.25
C THR A 96 -6.87 -6.31 13.39
N SER A 97 -6.08 -5.29 13.09
CA SER A 97 -4.78 -5.49 12.48
C SER A 97 -3.87 -6.15 13.51
N VAL A 98 -3.28 -7.29 13.18
CA VAL A 98 -2.35 -7.99 14.06
C VAL A 98 -0.98 -8.08 13.39
N PRO A 99 0.12 -7.65 14.05
CA PRO A 99 1.44 -7.63 13.42
C PRO A 99 1.91 -9.00 12.88
N SER A 100 1.48 -10.10 13.52
CA SER A 100 1.78 -11.47 13.07
C SER A 100 1.17 -11.83 11.72
N ASN A 101 0.21 -11.03 11.22
CA ASN A 101 -0.38 -11.21 9.89
C ASN A 101 0.40 -10.47 8.78
N ILE A 102 1.53 -9.85 9.11
CA ILE A 102 2.48 -9.34 8.14
C ILE A 102 3.78 -10.13 8.31
N ALA A 103 4.16 -10.88 7.28
CA ALA A 103 5.32 -11.76 7.32
C ALA A 103 6.08 -11.76 6.00
N LEU A 104 7.40 -11.99 6.07
CA LEU A 104 8.16 -12.26 4.86
C LEU A 104 7.79 -13.66 4.35
N GLY A 105 7.45 -13.74 3.06
CA GLY A 105 7.24 -14.98 2.32
C GLY A 105 8.49 -15.36 1.53
N ASN A 106 8.31 -16.25 0.55
CA ASN A 106 9.35 -16.56 -0.43
C ASN A 106 9.22 -15.59 -1.62
N GLY A 107 10.03 -14.53 -1.60
CA GLY A 107 10.07 -13.51 -2.66
C GLY A 107 8.89 -12.53 -2.69
N ALA A 108 8.20 -12.36 -1.56
CA ALA A 108 7.16 -11.34 -1.37
C ALA A 108 6.90 -11.06 0.11
N LEU A 109 6.34 -9.90 0.41
CA LEU A 109 5.69 -9.62 1.69
C LEU A 109 4.28 -10.20 1.67
N ASN A 110 3.92 -10.97 2.68
CA ASN A 110 2.60 -11.56 2.84
C ASN A 110 1.77 -10.72 3.82
N LEU A 111 0.60 -10.30 3.38
CA LEU A 111 -0.44 -9.69 4.22
C LEU A 111 -1.57 -10.72 4.37
N LYS A 112 -1.91 -11.05 5.62
CA LYS A 112 -2.86 -12.12 5.94
C LYS A 112 -4.15 -11.59 6.56
N VAL A 113 -5.27 -12.14 6.11
CA VAL A 113 -6.50 -12.20 6.91
C VAL A 113 -6.65 -13.63 7.41
N SER A 114 -6.65 -13.82 8.72
CA SER A 114 -6.81 -15.15 9.32
C SER A 114 -8.22 -15.68 9.04
N ARG A 115 -8.34 -17.00 8.86
CA ARG A 115 -9.64 -17.69 8.86
C ARG A 115 -10.47 -17.22 10.04
N TYR A 116 -11.70 -16.80 9.78
CA TYR A 116 -12.57 -16.38 10.87
C TYR A 116 -12.99 -17.55 11.74
N SER A 117 -12.83 -17.40 13.05
CA SER A 117 -13.14 -18.44 14.04
C SER A 117 -14.64 -18.56 14.33
N GLY A 118 -15.46 -17.62 13.84
CA GLY A 118 -16.86 -17.49 14.19
C GLY A 118 -17.13 -16.57 15.38
N SER A 119 -16.09 -16.01 16.01
CA SER A 119 -16.23 -15.10 17.15
C SER A 119 -15.12 -14.05 17.21
N GLY A 120 -15.40 -12.94 17.88
CA GLY A 120 -14.45 -11.84 18.05
C GLY A 120 -14.25 -11.02 16.78
N ALA A 121 -13.15 -10.27 16.73
CA ALA A 121 -12.77 -9.50 15.55
C ALA A 121 -12.12 -10.39 14.48
N VAL A 122 -12.30 -10.04 13.20
CA VAL A 122 -11.51 -10.62 12.12
C VAL A 122 -10.07 -10.15 12.27
N GLN A 123 -9.13 -11.08 12.34
CA GLN A 123 -7.70 -10.75 12.40
C GLN A 123 -7.19 -10.42 10.99
N SER A 124 -6.76 -9.18 10.82
CA SER A 124 -6.41 -8.52 9.56
C SER A 124 -4.95 -8.06 9.57
N ALA A 125 -4.50 -7.41 8.51
CA ALA A 125 -3.17 -6.81 8.43
C ALA A 125 -3.26 -5.41 7.81
N GLU A 126 -2.47 -4.50 8.35
CA GLU A 126 -2.31 -3.15 7.81
C GLU A 126 -0.89 -2.66 8.04
N MET A 127 -0.32 -2.04 7.02
CA MET A 127 0.92 -1.31 7.09
C MET A 127 0.74 0.11 6.55
N VAL A 128 1.45 1.05 7.14
CA VAL A 128 1.24 2.49 6.96
C VAL A 128 2.56 3.23 6.92
N THR A 129 2.68 4.19 6.01
CA THR A 129 3.82 5.12 5.99
C THR A 129 3.93 5.92 7.29
N ARG A 130 5.14 6.06 7.83
CA ARG A 130 5.38 6.87 9.05
C ARG A 130 5.28 8.37 8.77
N ASP A 131 5.81 8.79 7.63
CA ASP A 131 5.72 10.18 7.17
C ASP A 131 4.37 10.43 6.52
N THR A 132 3.87 11.66 6.65
CA THR A 132 2.78 12.16 5.83
C THR A 132 3.33 12.96 4.66
N PHE A 133 2.64 12.93 3.53
CA PHE A 133 3.01 13.71 2.36
C PHE A 133 1.77 14.13 1.58
N LYS A 134 1.94 15.17 0.78
CA LYS A 134 0.93 15.69 -0.13
C LYS A 134 1.38 15.42 -1.55
N PHE A 135 0.47 14.81 -2.33
CA PHE A 135 0.70 14.32 -3.69
C PHE A 135 1.76 13.21 -3.74
N ALA A 136 1.50 12.22 -4.59
CA ALA A 136 2.38 11.08 -4.73
C ALA A 136 2.12 10.33 -6.03
N SER A 137 3.10 9.55 -6.46
CA SER A 137 2.89 8.45 -7.40
C SER A 137 3.34 7.17 -6.70
N VAL A 138 2.40 6.25 -6.45
CA VAL A 138 2.65 5.01 -5.71
C VAL A 138 2.30 3.82 -6.57
N ARG A 139 3.30 2.97 -6.85
CA ARG A 139 3.17 1.70 -7.57
C ARG A 139 3.29 0.56 -6.57
N THR A 140 2.31 -0.33 -6.55
CA THR A 140 2.34 -1.55 -5.73
C THR A 140 2.29 -2.74 -6.68
N SER A 141 3.33 -3.59 -6.67
CA SER A 141 3.29 -4.87 -7.36
C SER A 141 2.66 -5.91 -6.44
N MET A 142 1.41 -6.28 -6.71
CA MET A 142 0.59 -7.11 -5.83
C MET A 142 0.03 -8.32 -6.59
N LYS A 143 -0.15 -9.43 -5.87
CA LYS A 143 -0.91 -10.60 -6.29
C LYS A 143 -2.01 -10.87 -5.28
N SER A 144 -3.26 -10.87 -5.75
CA SER A 144 -4.45 -11.05 -4.93
C SER A 144 -4.56 -12.47 -4.39
N SER A 145 -5.24 -12.60 -3.25
CA SER A 145 -5.57 -13.89 -2.67
C SER A 145 -6.66 -14.61 -3.46
N LYS A 146 -6.58 -15.94 -3.52
CA LYS A 146 -7.67 -16.80 -4.04
C LYS A 146 -8.78 -17.05 -3.02
N THR A 147 -8.54 -16.71 -1.75
CA THR A 147 -9.51 -16.93 -0.68
C THR A 147 -10.52 -15.78 -0.66
N PRO A 148 -11.82 -16.04 -0.92
CA PRO A 148 -12.84 -15.00 -0.94
C PRO A 148 -13.14 -14.48 0.47
N GLY A 149 -13.78 -13.31 0.53
CA GLY A 149 -14.26 -12.72 1.78
C GLY A 149 -13.39 -11.61 2.35
N VAL A 150 -12.44 -11.09 1.56
CA VAL A 150 -11.44 -10.11 1.95
C VAL A 150 -11.42 -8.92 0.99
N VAL A 151 -11.26 -7.72 1.55
CA VAL A 151 -10.92 -6.47 0.86
C VAL A 151 -9.40 -6.29 0.91
N GLU A 152 -8.79 -6.00 -0.23
CA GLU A 152 -7.37 -5.69 -0.40
C GLU A 152 -7.26 -4.21 -0.81
N GLY A 153 -6.67 -3.39 0.05
CA GLY A 153 -6.59 -1.93 -0.13
C GLY A 153 -5.17 -1.44 -0.34
N ASN A 154 -5.01 -0.50 -1.29
CA ASN A 154 -3.84 0.37 -1.45
C ASN A 154 -4.36 1.80 -1.60
N PHE A 155 -4.14 2.66 -0.61
CA PHE A 155 -4.91 3.90 -0.50
C PHE A 155 -4.17 5.03 0.24
N PHE A 156 -4.61 6.25 -0.02
CA PHE A 156 -4.23 7.44 0.74
C PHE A 156 -5.31 7.74 1.77
N TYR A 157 -4.92 8.10 3.00
CA TYR A 157 -5.85 8.47 4.06
C TYR A 157 -5.30 9.58 4.97
N LEU A 158 -6.15 10.58 5.21
CA LEU A 158 -6.04 11.49 6.36
C LEU A 158 -7.29 11.43 7.25
N ASN A 159 -8.48 11.40 6.63
CA ASN A 159 -9.79 11.28 7.25
C ASN A 159 -10.85 10.96 6.18
N ASP A 160 -12.10 10.71 6.60
CA ASP A 160 -13.27 10.38 5.74
C ASP A 160 -13.57 11.40 4.61
N ASN A 161 -12.90 12.55 4.58
CA ASN A 161 -13.05 13.57 3.54
C ASN A 161 -11.77 13.85 2.75
N GLN A 162 -10.72 13.07 2.99
CA GLN A 162 -9.39 13.18 2.39
C GLN A 162 -8.84 11.75 2.22
N GLU A 163 -9.40 11.02 1.26
CA GLU A 163 -9.11 9.60 1.05
C GLU A 163 -9.22 9.22 -0.43
N ILE A 164 -8.29 8.37 -0.87
CA ILE A 164 -8.22 7.81 -2.23
C ILE A 164 -8.08 6.31 -2.10
N ASP A 165 -9.02 5.54 -2.64
CA ASP A 165 -9.05 4.09 -2.52
C ASP A 165 -8.81 3.39 -3.85
N TRP A 166 -8.08 2.28 -3.78
CA TRP A 166 -7.93 1.31 -4.84
C TRP A 166 -8.09 -0.09 -4.24
N GLU A 167 -9.30 -0.62 -4.32
CA GLU A 167 -9.75 -1.77 -3.52
C GLU A 167 -10.18 -2.96 -4.37
N THR A 168 -9.56 -4.12 -4.12
CA THR A 168 -10.00 -5.40 -4.71
C THR A 168 -10.77 -6.20 -3.67
N LEU A 169 -11.98 -6.62 -4.02
CA LEU A 169 -12.77 -7.54 -3.22
C LEU A 169 -12.55 -8.95 -3.76
N THR A 170 -11.85 -9.79 -3.00
CA THR A 170 -11.52 -11.18 -3.39
C THR A 170 -12.75 -12.03 -3.71
N SER A 171 -13.92 -11.67 -3.17
CA SER A 171 -15.21 -12.30 -3.47
C SER A 171 -15.80 -11.92 -4.83
N THR A 172 -15.36 -10.81 -5.43
CA THR A 172 -15.92 -10.26 -6.67
C THR A 172 -14.84 -9.84 -7.67
N ILE A 173 -13.72 -10.56 -7.72
CA ILE A 173 -12.66 -10.32 -8.71
C ILE A 173 -13.22 -10.48 -10.14
N SER A 174 -13.86 -11.62 -10.43
CA SER A 174 -14.32 -11.98 -11.79
C SER A 174 -15.84 -12.11 -11.90
N THR A 175 -16.57 -12.10 -10.79
CA THR A 175 -18.02 -12.34 -10.78
C THR A 175 -18.69 -11.41 -9.77
N SER A 176 -19.71 -10.68 -10.22
CA SER A 176 -20.45 -9.75 -9.36
C SER A 176 -21.21 -10.51 -8.27
N SER A 177 -21.37 -9.89 -7.11
CA SER A 177 -22.36 -10.30 -6.11
C SER A 177 -23.69 -9.57 -6.38
N GLN A 178 -24.69 -9.79 -5.51
CA GLN A 178 -25.95 -9.05 -5.57
C GLN A 178 -25.76 -7.53 -5.37
N CYS A 179 -24.73 -7.11 -4.62
CA CYS A 179 -24.52 -5.69 -4.29
C CYS A 179 -23.26 -5.09 -4.92
N VAL A 180 -22.26 -5.91 -5.25
CA VAL A 180 -20.93 -5.44 -5.64
C VAL A 180 -20.61 -5.96 -7.05
N PRO A 181 -20.47 -5.07 -8.04
CA PRO A 181 -19.93 -5.40 -9.35
C PRO A 181 -18.55 -6.06 -9.34
N ALA A 182 -18.29 -6.91 -10.33
CA ALA A 182 -16.98 -7.52 -10.52
C ALA A 182 -15.90 -6.50 -10.90
N GLY A 183 -14.72 -6.62 -10.30
CA GLY A 183 -13.55 -5.81 -10.63
C GLY A 183 -12.88 -5.16 -9.42
N ILE A 184 -12.06 -4.15 -9.72
CA ILE A 184 -11.35 -3.31 -8.74
C ILE A 184 -12.03 -1.94 -8.64
N TRP A 185 -12.11 -1.39 -7.43
CA TRP A 185 -12.79 -0.14 -7.15
C TRP A 185 -11.79 0.99 -7.01
N ALA A 186 -11.97 2.03 -7.82
CA ALA A 186 -11.33 3.32 -7.65
C ALA A 186 -12.29 4.27 -6.94
N THR A 187 -11.84 4.93 -5.89
CA THR A 187 -12.66 5.92 -5.20
C THR A 187 -11.83 7.13 -4.79
N ASN A 188 -12.37 8.33 -4.99
CA ASN A 188 -12.05 9.49 -4.19
C ASN A 188 -13.23 9.71 -3.23
N GLN A 189 -13.00 9.63 -1.92
CA GLN A 189 -14.07 9.81 -0.94
C GLN A 189 -14.60 11.23 -0.96
N ARG A 190 -15.87 11.38 -0.55
CA ARG A 190 -16.60 12.66 -0.55
C ARG A 190 -15.80 13.78 0.14
N ALA A 191 -15.67 14.94 -0.49
CA ALA A 191 -14.92 16.07 0.09
C ALA A 191 -15.56 16.67 1.36
N PHE A 192 -16.85 16.40 1.61
CA PHE A 192 -17.57 16.81 2.80
C PHE A 192 -18.73 15.84 3.10
N ALA A 193 -19.20 15.83 4.35
CA ALA A 193 -20.26 14.92 4.79
C ALA A 193 -21.56 15.12 3.99
N GLY A 194 -22.19 14.02 3.57
CA GLY A 194 -23.46 14.02 2.83
C GLY A 194 -23.32 14.22 1.31
N ALA A 195 -22.12 14.49 0.78
CA ALA A 195 -21.86 14.44 -0.65
C ALA A 195 -21.54 13.02 -1.13
N PRO A 196 -21.79 12.69 -2.40
CA PRO A 196 -21.35 11.42 -2.97
C PRO A 196 -19.82 11.39 -3.15
N ALA A 197 -19.24 10.20 -3.04
CA ALA A 197 -17.89 9.93 -3.50
C ALA A 197 -17.81 10.01 -5.04
N THR A 198 -16.59 10.04 -5.58
CA THR A 198 -16.35 9.82 -7.01
C THR A 198 -15.71 8.47 -7.17
N ASP A 199 -16.43 7.52 -7.78
CA ASP A 199 -15.97 6.15 -7.90
C ASP A 199 -16.14 5.58 -9.32
N ALA A 200 -15.41 4.48 -9.57
CA ALA A 200 -15.58 3.64 -10.73
C ALA A 200 -15.16 2.20 -10.39
N THR A 201 -15.87 1.22 -10.94
CA THR A 201 -15.44 -0.17 -10.93
C THR A 201 -14.80 -0.53 -12.26
N ILE A 202 -13.59 -1.08 -12.23
CA ILE A 202 -12.82 -1.48 -13.41
C ILE A 202 -12.79 -3.01 -13.46
N PRO A 203 -13.41 -3.66 -14.46
CA PRO A 203 -13.27 -5.10 -14.65
C PRO A 203 -11.82 -5.49 -14.94
N PHE A 204 -11.36 -6.58 -14.34
CA PHE A 204 -10.06 -7.15 -14.68
C PHE A 204 -10.09 -7.78 -16.07
N THR A 205 -9.00 -7.60 -16.83
CA THR A 205 -8.78 -8.28 -18.13
C THR A 205 -7.80 -9.45 -17.99
N PHE A 206 -7.45 -9.83 -16.76
CA PHE A 206 -6.53 -10.90 -16.38
C PHE A 206 -6.97 -11.48 -15.03
N ASP A 207 -6.36 -12.58 -14.59
CA ASP A 207 -6.57 -13.13 -13.24
C ASP A 207 -5.56 -12.52 -12.26
N PRO A 208 -5.95 -11.58 -11.36
CA PRO A 208 -5.04 -10.94 -10.43
C PRO A 208 -4.52 -11.88 -9.33
N THR A 209 -5.03 -13.12 -9.26
CA THR A 209 -4.56 -14.15 -8.34
C THR A 209 -3.47 -15.04 -8.93
N ALA A 210 -3.24 -14.95 -10.25
CA ALA A 210 -2.31 -15.81 -10.97
C ALA A 210 -0.85 -15.35 -10.87
N ASP A 211 -0.59 -14.05 -11.01
CA ASP A 211 0.74 -13.45 -10.93
C ASP A 211 0.66 -12.04 -10.31
N PHE A 212 1.82 -11.41 -10.12
CA PHE A 212 1.91 -10.04 -9.65
C PHE A 212 1.69 -9.06 -10.79
N HIS A 213 0.83 -8.08 -10.54
CA HIS A 213 0.54 -6.97 -11.44
C HIS A 213 0.86 -5.65 -10.75
N GLU A 214 1.17 -4.62 -11.53
CA GLU A 214 1.36 -3.27 -11.00
C GLU A 214 0.02 -2.57 -10.84
N TYR A 215 -0.24 -2.06 -9.64
CA TYR A 215 -1.34 -1.16 -9.34
C TYR A 215 -0.77 0.21 -8.93
N ARG A 216 -1.00 1.22 -9.76
CA ARG A 216 -0.46 2.57 -9.54
C ARG A 216 -1.55 3.61 -9.32
N ILE A 217 -1.35 4.43 -8.31
CA ILE A 217 -2.13 5.65 -8.08
C ILE A 217 -1.20 6.85 -8.26
N ASP A 218 -1.57 7.73 -9.19
CA ASP A 218 -0.98 9.05 -9.37
C ASP A 218 -1.92 10.09 -8.78
N TRP A 219 -1.46 10.81 -7.77
CA TRP A 219 -2.21 11.84 -7.06
C TRP A 219 -1.49 13.18 -7.16
N SER A 220 -2.17 14.17 -7.74
CA SER A 220 -1.70 15.55 -7.89
C SER A 220 -2.79 16.53 -7.46
N SER A 221 -2.53 17.84 -7.59
CA SER A 221 -3.53 18.88 -7.36
C SER A 221 -4.72 18.79 -8.31
N ASP A 222 -4.53 18.21 -9.49
CA ASP A 222 -5.48 18.30 -10.59
C ASP A 222 -6.36 17.05 -10.66
N ALA A 223 -5.82 15.90 -10.26
CA ALA A 223 -6.51 14.63 -10.34
C ALA A 223 -5.88 13.53 -9.50
N THR A 224 -6.70 12.52 -9.26
CA THR A 224 -6.25 11.16 -9.02
C THR A 224 -6.35 10.36 -10.32
N ALA A 225 -5.32 9.61 -10.68
CA ALA A 225 -5.34 8.68 -11.81
C ALA A 225 -4.88 7.29 -11.38
N PHE A 226 -5.60 6.27 -11.85
CA PHE A 226 -5.36 4.89 -11.46
C PHE A 226 -4.94 4.07 -12.66
N TYR A 227 -3.96 3.19 -12.47
CA TYR A 227 -3.35 2.40 -13.52
C TYR A 227 -3.22 0.95 -13.09
N ILE A 228 -3.29 0.07 -14.10
CA ILE A 228 -2.92 -1.32 -13.99
C ILE A 228 -1.90 -1.62 -15.09
N ASP A 229 -0.74 -2.15 -14.73
CA ASP A 229 0.36 -2.47 -15.65
C ASP A 229 0.71 -1.30 -16.59
N GLY A 230 0.88 -0.11 -16.01
CA GLY A 230 1.18 1.13 -16.74
C GLY A 230 0.02 1.73 -17.56
N GLN A 231 -1.11 1.05 -17.69
CA GLN A 231 -2.27 1.54 -18.44
C GLN A 231 -3.26 2.27 -17.54
N ARG A 232 -3.59 3.52 -17.88
CA ARG A 232 -4.57 4.31 -17.12
C ARG A 232 -5.97 3.71 -17.28
N LYS A 233 -6.62 3.38 -16.17
CA LYS A 233 -7.98 2.83 -16.12
C LYS A 233 -9.02 3.84 -15.68
N ALA A 234 -8.66 4.75 -14.77
CA ALA A 234 -9.54 5.82 -14.30
C ALA A 234 -8.78 7.12 -14.07
N ARG A 235 -9.50 8.25 -14.12
CA ARG A 235 -9.00 9.57 -13.74
C ARG A 235 -10.13 10.42 -13.16
N PHE A 236 -9.97 10.88 -11.94
CA PHE A 236 -10.94 11.70 -11.22
C PHE A 236 -10.40 13.11 -10.99
N THR A 237 -11.19 14.12 -11.35
CA THR A 237 -10.94 15.55 -11.04
C THR A 237 -11.85 16.08 -9.94
N GLN A 238 -12.77 15.25 -9.46
CA GLN A 238 -13.67 15.57 -8.36
C GLN A 238 -13.19 14.85 -7.09
N ASN A 239 -13.51 15.43 -5.94
CA ASN A 239 -13.16 14.87 -4.63
C ASN A 239 -11.66 14.59 -4.42
N VAL A 240 -10.77 15.23 -5.20
CA VAL A 240 -9.32 15.03 -5.09
C VAL A 240 -8.83 15.54 -3.74
N PRO A 241 -8.15 14.72 -2.91
CA PRO A 241 -7.61 15.19 -1.65
C PRO A 241 -6.57 16.29 -1.84
N THR A 242 -6.59 17.25 -0.91
CA THR A 242 -5.77 18.48 -0.99
C THR A 242 -4.84 18.63 0.22
N GLN A 243 -4.92 17.74 1.19
CA GLN A 243 -4.13 17.77 2.42
C GLN A 243 -3.13 16.61 2.47
N ALA A 244 -2.05 16.78 3.24
CA ALA A 244 -1.10 15.70 3.47
C ALA A 244 -1.69 14.65 4.42
N GLY A 245 -1.35 13.39 4.19
CA GLY A 245 -1.83 12.25 4.96
C GLY A 245 -0.91 11.05 4.78
N HIS A 246 -1.35 9.90 5.26
CA HIS A 246 -0.60 8.66 5.17
C HIS A 246 -0.99 7.87 3.94
N TRP A 247 -0.06 7.09 3.43
CA TRP A 247 -0.34 5.98 2.54
C TRP A 247 -0.42 4.67 3.31
N ILE A 248 -1.42 3.85 2.99
CA ILE A 248 -1.80 2.65 3.72
C ILE A 248 -2.00 1.48 2.74
N TRP A 249 -1.57 0.30 3.17
CA TRP A 249 -1.93 -0.98 2.57
C TRP A 249 -2.56 -1.86 3.63
N ASN A 250 -3.74 -2.42 3.35
CA ASN A 250 -4.37 -3.34 4.27
C ASN A 250 -5.08 -4.48 3.56
N VAL A 251 -5.32 -5.55 4.32
CA VAL A 251 -6.20 -6.64 3.95
C VAL A 251 -7.11 -6.91 5.12
N TRP A 252 -8.42 -6.93 4.86
CA TRP A 252 -9.39 -7.01 5.94
C TRP A 252 -10.72 -7.62 5.52
N SER A 253 -11.53 -7.96 6.51
CA SER A 253 -12.93 -8.31 6.31
C SER A 253 -13.77 -7.77 7.46
N SER A 254 -14.99 -7.34 7.16
CA SER A 254 -16.00 -7.03 8.18
C SER A 254 -17.14 -8.05 8.18
N GLY A 255 -17.17 -8.97 7.21
CA GLY A 255 -18.31 -9.85 6.98
C GLY A 255 -19.52 -9.15 6.37
N ASP A 256 -19.38 -7.93 5.87
CA ASP A 256 -20.47 -7.21 5.21
C ASP A 256 -20.85 -7.95 3.91
N PRO A 257 -22.09 -8.46 3.75
CA PRO A 257 -22.52 -9.17 2.54
C PRO A 257 -22.44 -8.33 1.25
N CYS A 258 -22.49 -7.01 1.37
CA CYS A 258 -22.45 -6.06 0.26
C CYS A 258 -21.11 -5.33 0.16
N TRP A 259 -20.06 -5.80 0.83
CA TRP A 259 -18.71 -5.32 0.62
C TRP A 259 -17.70 -6.47 0.67
N SER A 260 -17.06 -6.70 1.82
CA SER A 260 -16.07 -7.79 1.97
C SER A 260 -16.61 -9.18 1.61
N ASN A 261 -17.92 -9.41 1.71
CA ASN A 261 -18.63 -10.65 1.42
C ASN A 261 -17.93 -11.90 1.98
N GLY A 262 -17.48 -11.76 3.23
CA GLY A 262 -16.81 -12.78 4.03
C GLY A 262 -17.48 -12.93 5.40
N PRO A 263 -16.73 -13.14 6.49
CA PRO A 263 -15.27 -13.27 6.57
C PRO A 263 -14.71 -14.50 5.85
N PRO A 264 -13.37 -14.59 5.61
CA PRO A 264 -12.80 -15.73 4.91
C PRO A 264 -12.88 -17.01 5.76
N THR A 265 -13.17 -18.14 5.11
CA THR A 265 -13.31 -19.47 5.74
C THR A 265 -11.99 -20.26 5.79
N ALA A 266 -10.93 -19.71 5.20
CA ALA A 266 -9.54 -20.16 5.25
C ALA A 266 -8.64 -18.94 5.43
N ASP A 267 -7.36 -19.13 5.74
CA ASP A 267 -6.40 -18.02 5.72
C ASP A 267 -6.34 -17.44 4.30
N SER A 268 -6.43 -16.12 4.20
CA SER A 268 -6.31 -15.37 2.95
C SER A 268 -4.97 -14.66 2.95
N ILE A 269 -4.18 -14.83 1.89
CA ILE A 269 -2.84 -14.25 1.79
C ILE A 269 -2.74 -13.46 0.50
N THR A 270 -2.64 -12.15 0.64
CA THR A 270 -2.30 -11.21 -0.44
C THR A 270 -0.79 -10.99 -0.40
N GLN A 271 -0.16 -10.97 -1.57
CA GLN A 271 1.30 -10.85 -1.67
C GLN A 271 1.69 -9.54 -2.32
N ILE A 272 2.67 -8.83 -1.75
CA ILE A 272 3.28 -7.64 -2.33
C ILE A 272 4.74 -7.94 -2.64
N ARG A 273 5.12 -7.84 -3.92
CA ARG A 273 6.49 -8.09 -4.39
C ARG A 273 7.36 -6.84 -4.29
N SER A 274 6.79 -5.68 -4.58
CA SER A 274 7.49 -4.40 -4.44
C SER A 274 6.53 -3.23 -4.25
N ILE A 275 7.06 -2.17 -3.67
CA ILE A 275 6.42 -0.85 -3.55
C ILE A 275 7.40 0.20 -4.05
N GLU A 276 6.97 1.06 -4.96
CA GLU A 276 7.71 2.24 -5.39
C GLU A 276 6.89 3.50 -5.15
N MET A 277 7.48 4.49 -4.50
CA MET A 277 6.81 5.74 -4.14
C MET A 277 7.64 6.94 -4.54
N PHE A 278 7.00 7.89 -5.20
CA PHE A 278 7.54 9.23 -5.44
C PHE A 278 6.76 10.21 -4.58
N THR A 279 7.45 10.90 -3.68
CA THR A 279 6.86 11.82 -2.69
C THR A 279 7.69 13.09 -2.54
N GLY A 280 7.25 14.02 -1.69
CA GLY A 280 7.93 15.32 -1.53
C GLY A 280 7.76 16.17 -2.78
N TRP A 281 6.51 16.37 -3.19
CA TRP A 281 6.16 17.14 -4.38
C TRP A 281 6.74 18.56 -4.35
N THR A 282 7.20 19.03 -5.51
CA THR A 282 7.70 20.38 -5.75
C THR A 282 7.12 20.91 -7.07
N SER A 283 6.74 22.20 -7.07
CA SER A 283 6.35 22.89 -8.30
C SER A 283 7.54 23.21 -9.20
N THR A 284 8.76 23.17 -8.66
CA THR A 284 10.00 23.47 -9.40
C THR A 284 10.74 22.17 -9.70
N VAL A 285 10.89 21.88 -10.99
CA VAL A 285 11.74 20.79 -11.48
C VAL A 285 13.13 21.35 -11.77
N SER A 286 14.15 20.82 -11.08
CA SER A 286 15.52 21.30 -11.21
C SER A 286 16.55 20.22 -10.86
N GLY A 287 17.81 20.51 -11.16
CA GLY A 287 18.94 19.59 -10.91
C GLY A 287 18.99 18.44 -11.91
N ASN A 288 19.52 17.30 -11.47
CA ASN A 288 19.51 16.05 -12.20
C ASN A 288 18.08 15.48 -12.22
N VAL A 289 17.40 15.63 -13.35
CA VAL A 289 16.01 15.20 -13.51
C VAL A 289 15.94 13.78 -14.05
N CYS A 290 15.15 12.93 -13.39
CA CYS A 290 14.87 11.56 -13.82
C CYS A 290 13.39 11.36 -14.10
N SER A 291 13.09 10.64 -15.19
CA SER A 291 11.73 10.20 -15.47
C SER A 291 11.44 8.90 -14.70
N ALA A 292 10.29 8.86 -14.05
CA ALA A 292 9.74 7.72 -13.32
C ALA A 292 8.70 6.93 -14.14
#